data_AF-A0A9X1NYI6-F1
#
_entry.id   AF-A0A9X1NYI6-F1
#
_cell.length_a   1.000
_cell.length_b   1.000
_cell.length_c   1.000
_cell.angle_alpha   90.00
_cell.angle_beta   90.00
_cell.angle_gamma   90.00
#
_symmetry.space_group_name_H-M   'P 1'
#
loop_
_entity.id
_entity.type
_entity.pdbx_description
1 polymer ?
#
loop_
_entity_poly.entity_id
_entity_poly.type
_entity_poly.pdbx_seq_one_letter_code
_entity_poly.pdbx_strand_id
1 'polypeptide(L)'
;MPFRGFFSAVFLLAAAGPALANDSTANFAAGGLVLAKTDMIEMRREELSIGLDRIRVEYEFVNVTDEPVTTTVAFPLPEIEIDPFAGNVDLPSDDPDDPFLFETTVDGKPVQMAIDRTAYRDGRNVTERLAKLGVPLAPFGDGVIAALDALPEADQRSLVADEIAVVNEYDAGKGWERHLAPNWSLRLAYHWNQTFPPGRPVSVTHSYKPSVGSFVSTEVGAGYQSPEEARQFRARYCVEDDIVAAVKRAGAKAGVEGGSYQDRYVDYVLTTGANWARPIGTFRLIVDKDAPKNLVSFCASGVKKIAPTKFEVVYKDFVPKEDLHVLILVAPTGE
;
A
#
# COMPACT_ATOMS: atom_id res chain seq x y z
N MET A 1 35.00 42.96 9.19
CA MET A 1 33.82 42.54 8.40
C MET A 1 33.98 41.06 8.05
N PRO A 2 33.23 40.13 8.66
CA PRO A 2 33.09 38.79 8.11
C PRO A 2 31.79 38.71 7.29
N PHE A 3 31.92 38.16 6.08
CA PHE A 3 30.85 37.95 5.11
C PHE A 3 29.86 36.89 5.64
N ARG A 4 28.58 37.25 5.75
CA ARG A 4 27.49 36.31 6.03
C ARG A 4 27.10 35.62 4.73
N GLY A 5 27.44 34.33 4.58
CA GLY A 5 26.87 33.47 3.55
C GLY A 5 25.56 32.87 4.02
N PHE A 6 24.45 33.25 3.42
CA PHE A 6 23.14 32.62 3.60
C PHE A 6 23.10 31.36 2.73
N PHE A 7 23.08 30.18 3.33
CA PHE A 7 22.67 28.95 2.63
C PHE A 7 21.15 28.81 2.79
N SER A 8 20.40 29.05 1.71
CA SER A 8 19.00 28.68 1.63
C SER A 8 18.91 27.17 1.46
N ALA A 9 18.45 26.47 2.50
CA ALA A 9 18.03 25.08 2.40
C ALA A 9 16.68 25.03 1.66
N VAL A 10 16.69 24.44 0.47
CA VAL A 10 15.46 24.11 -0.26
C VAL A 10 14.89 22.85 0.38
N PHE A 11 13.74 22.98 1.04
CA PHE A 11 12.95 21.87 1.55
C PHE A 11 12.33 21.12 0.37
N LEU A 12 12.74 19.87 0.15
CA LEU A 12 11.98 18.91 -0.65
C LEU A 12 10.85 18.36 0.22
N LEU A 13 9.62 18.81 -0.03
CA LEU A 13 8.42 18.10 0.44
C LEU A 13 8.27 16.84 -0.43
N ALA A 14 8.62 15.68 0.12
CA ALA A 14 8.15 14.41 -0.41
C ALA A 14 6.66 14.28 -0.03
N ALA A 15 5.77 14.50 -0.99
CA ALA A 15 4.36 14.20 -0.83
C ALA A 15 4.20 12.69 -0.87
N ALA A 16 3.88 12.06 0.27
CA ALA A 16 3.45 10.67 0.29
C ALA A 16 2.21 10.54 -0.62
N GLY A 17 2.30 9.69 -1.65
CA GLY A 17 1.18 9.40 -2.52
C GLY A 17 0.01 8.79 -1.74
N PRO A 18 -1.25 8.99 -2.17
CA PRO A 18 -2.37 8.25 -1.61
C PRO A 18 -2.16 6.76 -1.91
N ALA A 19 -2.14 5.92 -0.87
CA ALA A 19 -2.38 4.48 -1.05
C ALA A 19 -3.77 4.29 -1.69
N LEU A 20 -4.06 3.16 -2.35
CA LEU A 20 -5.40 2.86 -2.87
C LEU A 20 -5.70 1.36 -2.70
N ALA A 21 -6.37 0.94 -1.63
CA ALA A 21 -6.84 -0.42 -1.41
C ALA A 21 -8.23 -0.45 -0.74
N ASN A 22 -9.31 -0.36 -1.53
CA ASN A 22 -10.72 -0.64 -1.16
C ASN A 22 -11.63 -0.50 -2.39
N ASP A 23 -12.67 -1.33 -2.45
CA ASP A 23 -13.56 -1.51 -3.60
C ASP A 23 -14.31 -0.23 -4.00
N SER A 24 -14.38 0.00 -5.30
CA SER A 24 -15.22 1.02 -5.89
C SER A 24 -15.79 0.53 -7.21
N THR A 25 -16.87 1.17 -7.69
CA THR A 25 -17.18 1.07 -9.12
C THR A 25 -16.11 1.79 -9.93
N ALA A 26 -15.94 1.48 -11.21
CA ALA A 26 -14.98 2.18 -12.05
C ALA A 26 -15.48 2.40 -13.47
N ASN A 27 -14.92 3.42 -14.12
CA ASN A 27 -15.06 3.71 -15.54
C ASN A 27 -13.67 3.70 -16.19
N PHE A 28 -13.62 3.51 -17.51
CA PHE A 28 -12.38 3.69 -18.27
C PHE A 28 -12.30 5.13 -18.80
N ALA A 29 -11.21 5.83 -18.49
CA ALA A 29 -10.87 7.14 -19.06
C ALA A 29 -9.55 7.06 -19.85
N ALA A 30 -9.21 8.12 -20.59
CA ALA A 30 -7.92 8.22 -21.26
C ALA A 30 -6.78 8.24 -20.22
N GLY A 31 -6.21 7.07 -19.95
CA GLY A 31 -5.18 6.88 -18.92
C GLY A 31 -5.39 5.68 -17.98
N GLY A 32 -6.51 4.95 -18.09
CA GLY A 32 -6.76 3.71 -17.34
C GLY A 32 -8.06 3.72 -16.53
N LEU A 33 -8.15 2.78 -15.58
CA LEU A 33 -9.28 2.61 -14.67
C LEU A 33 -9.41 3.80 -13.73
N VAL A 34 -10.61 4.37 -13.63
CA VAL A 34 -10.93 5.49 -12.73
C VAL A 34 -12.07 5.07 -11.83
N LEU A 35 -11.87 5.16 -10.52
CA LEU A 35 -12.92 4.88 -9.55
C LEU A 35 -14.09 5.86 -9.74
N ALA A 36 -15.30 5.33 -9.74
CA ALA A 36 -16.55 6.02 -9.99
C ALA A 36 -17.44 5.94 -8.75
N LYS A 37 -18.27 6.96 -8.59
CA LYS A 37 -19.35 6.97 -7.60
C LYS A 37 -20.62 6.40 -8.21
N THR A 38 -21.39 5.68 -7.40
CA THR A 38 -22.70 5.16 -7.79
C THR A 38 -23.73 5.42 -6.69
N ASP A 39 -24.94 5.80 -7.07
CA ASP A 39 -26.11 5.93 -6.19
C ASP A 39 -27.03 4.68 -6.27
N MET A 40 -26.69 3.71 -7.12
CA MET A 40 -27.50 2.51 -7.35
C MET A 40 -27.13 1.32 -6.46
N ILE A 41 -25.89 1.28 -5.97
CA ILE A 41 -25.34 0.15 -5.20
C ILE A 41 -24.86 0.66 -3.84
N GLU A 42 -25.33 0.00 -2.79
CA GLU A 42 -24.98 0.29 -1.41
C GLU A 42 -24.04 -0.76 -0.84
N MET A 43 -23.01 -0.32 -0.13
CA MET A 43 -22.21 -1.20 0.73
C MET A 43 -22.88 -1.31 2.11
N ARG A 44 -23.56 -2.43 2.36
CA ARG A 44 -24.26 -2.66 3.63
C ARG A 44 -23.32 -3.14 4.73
N ARG A 45 -22.31 -3.92 4.36
CA ARG A 45 -21.30 -4.44 5.28
C ARG A 45 -19.93 -4.44 4.62
N GLU A 46 -18.94 -4.12 5.42
CA GLU A 46 -17.53 -4.38 5.15
C GLU A 46 -16.93 -5.02 6.41
N GLU A 47 -16.34 -6.21 6.25
CA GLU A 47 -15.53 -6.86 7.27
C GLU A 47 -14.09 -6.98 6.76
N LEU A 48 -13.23 -6.12 7.29
CA LEU A 48 -11.82 -6.05 6.98
C LEU A 48 -11.01 -6.76 8.08
N SER A 49 -10.19 -7.72 7.69
CA SER A 49 -9.23 -8.40 8.55
C SER A 49 -7.82 -8.15 8.03
N ILE A 50 -6.97 -7.57 8.88
CA ILE A 50 -5.57 -7.28 8.58
C ILE A 50 -4.68 -8.14 9.47
N GLY A 51 -3.73 -8.85 8.87
CA GLY A 51 -2.65 -9.55 9.56
C GLY A 51 -1.36 -9.50 8.74
N LEU A 52 -0.26 -9.98 9.31
CA LEU A 52 1.05 -9.97 8.66
C LEU A 52 1.13 -10.89 7.43
N ASP A 53 0.46 -12.05 7.44
CA ASP A 53 0.47 -12.98 6.30
C ASP A 53 -0.61 -12.66 5.26
N ARG A 54 -1.74 -12.10 5.70
CA ARG A 54 -2.92 -11.98 4.84
C ARG A 54 -3.83 -10.82 5.24
N ILE A 55 -4.29 -10.09 4.23
CA ILE A 55 -5.47 -9.22 4.31
C ILE A 55 -6.65 -9.93 3.66
N ARG A 56 -7.80 -9.88 4.33
CA ARG A 56 -9.07 -10.37 3.82
C ARG A 56 -10.12 -9.30 4.02
N VAL A 57 -10.93 -9.03 2.99
CA VAL A 57 -12.08 -8.13 3.09
C VAL A 57 -13.31 -8.83 2.53
N GLU A 58 -14.42 -8.73 3.24
CA GLU A 58 -15.72 -9.23 2.81
C GLU A 58 -16.72 -8.08 2.78
N TYR A 59 -17.36 -7.90 1.63
CA TYR A 59 -18.37 -6.90 1.41
C TYR A 59 -19.74 -7.55 1.21
N GLU A 60 -20.78 -6.86 1.67
CA GLU A 60 -22.16 -7.11 1.27
C GLU A 60 -22.68 -5.90 0.51
N PHE A 61 -22.90 -6.07 -0.80
CA PHE A 61 -23.45 -5.02 -1.66
C PHE A 61 -24.93 -5.29 -1.96
N VAL A 62 -25.73 -4.24 -2.06
CA VAL A 62 -27.12 -4.33 -2.51
C VAL A 62 -27.42 -3.29 -3.56
N ASN A 63 -27.94 -3.73 -4.70
CA ASN A 63 -28.58 -2.85 -5.67
C ASN A 63 -29.94 -2.37 -5.11
N VAL A 64 -30.12 -1.06 -5.02
CA VAL A 64 -31.34 -0.45 -4.47
C VAL A 64 -32.30 0.09 -5.51
N THR A 65 -32.00 -0.13 -6.79
CA THR A 65 -32.93 0.09 -7.89
C THR A 65 -33.85 -1.13 -8.08
N ASP A 66 -34.83 -1.00 -8.96
CA ASP A 66 -35.79 -2.04 -9.34
C ASP A 66 -35.33 -2.88 -10.54
N GLU A 67 -34.26 -2.47 -11.24
CA GLU A 67 -33.70 -3.16 -12.39
C GLU A 67 -32.27 -3.70 -12.11
N PRO A 68 -31.84 -4.81 -12.74
CA PRO A 68 -30.47 -5.28 -12.60
C PRO A 68 -29.46 -4.22 -13.03
N VAL A 69 -28.42 -4.01 -12.21
CA VAL A 69 -27.33 -3.07 -12.50
C VAL A 69 -26.07 -3.85 -12.80
N THR A 70 -25.48 -3.63 -13.97
CA THR A 70 -24.15 -4.16 -14.32
C THR A 70 -23.14 -3.02 -14.34
N THR A 71 -22.04 -3.18 -13.60
CA THR A 71 -20.96 -2.19 -13.53
C THR A 71 -19.60 -2.88 -13.46
N THR A 72 -18.54 -2.19 -13.84
CA THR A 72 -17.18 -2.60 -13.52
C THR A 72 -16.93 -2.35 -12.04
N VAL A 73 -16.55 -3.39 -11.31
CA VAL A 73 -16.01 -3.32 -9.95
C VAL A 73 -14.49 -3.34 -10.06
N ALA A 74 -13.84 -2.49 -9.26
CA ALA A 74 -12.40 -2.32 -9.24
C ALA A 74 -11.89 -2.40 -7.80
N PHE A 75 -10.82 -3.17 -7.63
CA PHE A 75 -10.00 -3.19 -6.42
C PHE A 75 -8.59 -2.69 -6.77
N PRO A 76 -8.30 -1.39 -6.55
CA PRO A 76 -6.94 -0.91 -6.63
C PRO A 76 -6.11 -1.52 -5.50
N LEU A 77 -4.81 -1.67 -5.73
CA LEU A 77 -3.83 -2.01 -4.71
C LEU A 77 -2.99 -0.77 -4.34
N PRO A 78 -2.34 -0.78 -3.15
CA PRO A 78 -1.40 0.28 -2.78
C PRO A 78 -0.34 0.45 -3.86
N GLU A 79 0.09 1.69 -4.06
CA GLU A 79 1.15 2.02 -4.99
C GLU A 79 2.45 1.34 -4.56
N ILE A 80 3.08 0.61 -5.49
CA ILE A 80 4.36 -0.04 -5.27
C ILE A 80 5.45 0.96 -5.65
N GLU A 81 6.13 1.52 -4.66
CA GLU A 81 7.29 2.39 -4.86
C GLU A 81 8.58 1.56 -4.80
N ILE A 82 9.48 1.74 -5.77
CA ILE A 82 10.80 1.10 -5.75
C ILE A 82 11.85 2.15 -5.40
N ASP A 83 12.73 1.82 -4.45
CA ASP A 83 13.98 2.55 -4.26
C ASP A 83 15.02 2.01 -5.26
N PRO A 84 15.49 2.84 -6.21
CA PRO A 84 16.44 2.40 -7.22
C PRO A 84 17.83 2.03 -6.67
N PHE A 85 18.12 2.36 -5.40
CA PHE A 85 19.41 2.14 -4.74
C PHE A 85 19.32 1.18 -3.54
N ALA A 86 18.18 1.07 -2.86
CA ALA A 86 18.04 0.24 -1.65
C ALA A 86 17.62 -1.22 -1.91
N GLY A 87 17.32 -1.61 -3.15
CA GLY A 87 16.97 -2.98 -3.52
C GLY A 87 15.49 -3.33 -3.35
N ASN A 88 15.12 -4.57 -3.73
CA ASN A 88 13.74 -5.02 -3.97
C ASN A 88 12.77 -4.71 -2.82
N VAL A 89 11.57 -4.28 -3.18
CA VAL A 89 10.40 -4.29 -2.28
C VAL A 89 10.10 -5.75 -1.91
N ASP A 90 9.82 -6.00 -0.63
CA ASP A 90 9.34 -7.31 -0.18
C ASP A 90 7.92 -7.54 -0.73
N LEU A 91 7.87 -8.19 -1.90
CA LEU A 91 6.65 -8.55 -2.59
C LEU A 91 6.37 -10.04 -2.37
N PRO A 92 5.10 -10.42 -2.10
CA PRO A 92 4.71 -11.81 -1.96
C PRO A 92 4.97 -12.74 -3.15
N SER A 93 5.16 -12.16 -4.35
CA SER A 93 5.38 -12.88 -5.60
C SER A 93 6.23 -12.05 -6.57
N ASP A 94 7.07 -12.72 -7.34
CA ASP A 94 7.85 -12.11 -8.44
C ASP A 94 7.02 -11.95 -9.73
N ASP A 95 5.78 -12.46 -9.75
CA ASP A 95 4.87 -12.30 -10.88
C ASP A 95 4.44 -10.82 -11.01
N PRO A 96 4.81 -10.11 -12.10
CA PRO A 96 4.41 -8.73 -12.32
C PRO A 96 2.89 -8.56 -12.51
N ASP A 97 2.18 -9.65 -12.74
CA ASP A 97 0.73 -9.68 -12.94
C ASP A 97 -0.05 -10.09 -11.68
N ASP A 98 0.64 -10.60 -10.66
CA ASP A 98 0.02 -10.93 -9.37
C ASP A 98 1.01 -10.82 -8.18
N PRO A 99 1.61 -9.64 -7.94
CA PRO A 99 2.65 -9.50 -6.92
C PRO A 99 2.14 -9.69 -5.48
N PHE A 100 0.82 -9.61 -5.27
CA PHE A 100 0.19 -9.74 -3.96
C PHE A 100 -0.63 -11.03 -3.77
N LEU A 101 -0.63 -11.94 -4.75
CA LEU A 101 -1.39 -13.19 -4.71
C LEU A 101 -2.89 -12.94 -4.43
N PHE A 102 -3.50 -12.07 -5.24
CA PHE A 102 -4.86 -11.57 -5.06
C PHE A 102 -5.90 -12.58 -5.56
N GLU A 103 -6.83 -12.92 -4.69
CA GLU A 103 -7.96 -13.79 -4.99
C GLU A 103 -9.25 -13.04 -4.69
N THR A 104 -10.25 -13.21 -5.57
CA THR A 104 -11.60 -12.71 -5.33
C THR A 104 -12.68 -13.75 -5.58
N THR A 105 -13.77 -13.66 -4.83
CA THR A 105 -14.98 -14.45 -5.05
C THR A 105 -16.23 -13.59 -4.97
N VAL A 106 -17.25 -13.95 -5.74
CA VAL A 106 -18.60 -13.39 -5.68
C VAL A 106 -19.58 -14.50 -5.35
N ASP A 107 -20.35 -14.31 -4.27
CA ASP A 107 -21.25 -15.34 -3.70
C ASP A 107 -20.55 -16.70 -3.53
N GLY A 108 -19.28 -16.67 -3.09
CA GLY A 108 -18.44 -17.83 -2.87
C GLY A 108 -17.86 -18.48 -4.13
N LYS A 109 -18.07 -17.91 -5.32
CA LYS A 109 -17.52 -18.42 -6.59
C LYS A 109 -16.33 -17.56 -7.04
N PRO A 110 -15.20 -18.17 -7.46
CA PRO A 110 -14.08 -17.42 -8.03
C PRO A 110 -14.52 -16.57 -9.22
N VAL A 111 -13.95 -15.37 -9.33
CA VAL A 111 -14.17 -14.48 -10.48
C VAL A 111 -12.90 -14.37 -11.30
N GLN A 112 -13.05 -14.44 -12.62
CA GLN A 112 -11.97 -14.09 -13.52
C GLN A 112 -11.87 -12.57 -13.63
N MET A 113 -10.69 -12.04 -13.32
CA MET A 113 -10.40 -10.61 -13.32
C MET A 113 -9.49 -10.25 -14.47
N ALA A 114 -9.57 -8.98 -14.87
CA ALA A 114 -8.50 -8.31 -15.60
C ALA A 114 -7.73 -7.42 -14.61
N ILE A 115 -6.51 -7.06 -14.99
CA ILE A 115 -5.62 -6.22 -14.18
C ILE A 115 -5.12 -5.06 -15.02
N ASP A 116 -5.41 -3.85 -14.54
CA ASP A 116 -4.91 -2.60 -15.08
C ASP A 116 -3.60 -2.20 -14.38
N ARG A 117 -2.64 -1.70 -15.16
CA ARG A 117 -1.32 -1.28 -14.70
C ARG A 117 -1.05 0.14 -15.14
N THR A 118 -0.60 0.96 -14.20
CA THR A 118 -0.20 2.33 -14.51
C THR A 118 1.11 2.64 -13.81
N ALA A 119 2.11 3.06 -14.58
CA ALA A 119 3.41 3.48 -14.07
C ALA A 119 3.42 5.00 -13.81
N TYR A 120 3.95 5.40 -12.67
CA TYR A 120 4.03 6.80 -12.26
C TYR A 120 5.44 7.22 -11.86
N ARG A 121 5.81 8.47 -12.17
CA ARG A 121 7.00 9.12 -11.64
C ARG A 121 6.60 10.47 -11.07
N ASP A 122 6.74 10.64 -9.75
CA ASP A 122 6.34 11.87 -9.04
C ASP A 122 4.90 12.31 -9.38
N GLY A 123 3.98 11.35 -9.41
CA GLY A 123 2.58 11.56 -9.79
C GLY A 123 2.32 11.76 -11.29
N ARG A 124 3.35 11.83 -12.14
CA ARG A 124 3.20 11.87 -13.61
C ARG A 124 3.00 10.46 -14.15
N ASN A 125 1.94 10.23 -14.92
CA ASN A 125 1.74 8.95 -15.59
C ASN A 125 2.76 8.78 -16.73
N VAL A 126 3.61 7.75 -16.63
CA VAL A 126 4.68 7.45 -17.61
C VAL A 126 4.42 6.17 -18.42
N THR A 127 3.24 5.58 -18.24
CA THR A 127 2.85 4.28 -18.82
C THR A 127 3.03 4.21 -20.33
N GLU A 128 2.46 5.15 -21.08
CA GLU A 128 2.57 5.14 -22.53
C GLU A 128 4.01 5.28 -23.02
N ARG A 129 4.85 6.01 -22.29
CA ARG A 129 6.24 6.23 -22.67
C ARG A 129 7.04 4.94 -22.53
N LEU A 130 6.91 4.25 -21.39
CA LEU A 130 7.55 2.97 -21.15
C LEU A 130 7.06 1.91 -22.16
N ALA A 131 5.75 1.84 -22.40
CA ALA A 131 5.17 0.93 -23.38
C ALA A 131 5.69 1.17 -24.81
N LYS A 132 5.80 2.43 -25.25
CA LYS A 132 6.36 2.78 -26.57
C LYS A 132 7.83 2.39 -26.73
N LEU A 133 8.58 2.40 -25.62
CA LEU A 133 9.99 1.99 -25.57
C LEU A 133 10.17 0.48 -25.37
N GLY A 134 9.09 -0.29 -25.21
CA GLY A 134 9.16 -1.73 -24.93
C GLY A 134 9.71 -2.06 -23.55
N VAL A 135 9.68 -1.11 -22.61
CA VAL A 135 10.12 -1.31 -21.22
C VAL A 135 8.94 -1.88 -20.42
N PRO A 136 9.10 -3.03 -19.74
CA PRO A 136 8.04 -3.57 -18.87
C PRO A 136 7.65 -2.58 -17.78
N LEU A 137 6.34 -2.50 -17.48
CA LEU A 137 5.81 -1.52 -16.52
C LEU A 137 6.12 -1.86 -15.06
N ALA A 138 6.23 -3.15 -14.71
CA ALA A 138 6.52 -3.56 -13.35
C ALA A 138 8.02 -3.39 -13.08
N PRO A 139 8.44 -2.38 -12.27
CA PRO A 139 9.85 -2.03 -12.11
C PRO A 139 10.67 -3.10 -11.38
N PHE A 140 10.01 -4.00 -10.65
CA PHE A 140 10.60 -5.14 -9.94
C PHE A 140 10.66 -6.42 -10.79
N GLY A 141 10.07 -6.40 -11.99
CA GLY A 141 10.00 -7.58 -12.85
C GLY A 141 11.34 -7.92 -13.50
N ASP A 142 11.51 -9.20 -13.81
CA ASP A 142 12.67 -9.69 -14.54
C ASP A 142 12.84 -8.98 -15.89
N GLY A 143 14.08 -8.67 -16.25
CA GLY A 143 14.44 -8.11 -17.56
C GLY A 143 14.20 -6.61 -17.73
N VAL A 144 13.65 -5.90 -16.75
CA VAL A 144 13.46 -4.43 -16.82
C VAL A 144 14.77 -3.69 -17.01
N ILE A 145 15.80 -4.03 -16.22
CA ILE A 145 17.14 -3.43 -16.33
C ILE A 145 17.73 -3.69 -17.72
N ALA A 146 17.63 -4.94 -18.21
CA ALA A 146 18.11 -5.30 -19.54
C ALA A 146 17.37 -4.54 -20.65
N ALA A 147 16.05 -4.34 -20.50
CA ALA A 147 15.25 -3.56 -21.44
C ALA A 147 15.68 -2.09 -21.45
N LEU A 148 15.93 -1.49 -20.28
CA LEU A 148 16.43 -0.12 -20.15
C LEU A 148 17.83 0.04 -20.78
N ASP A 149 18.74 -0.88 -20.49
CA ASP A 149 20.12 -0.85 -21.02
C ASP A 149 20.19 -1.07 -22.53
N ALA A 150 19.22 -1.80 -23.09
CA ALA A 150 19.11 -2.05 -24.52
C ALA A 150 18.54 -0.86 -25.32
N LEU A 151 17.98 0.15 -24.65
CA LEU A 151 17.44 1.34 -25.32
C LEU A 151 18.55 2.12 -26.05
N PRO A 152 18.24 2.82 -27.16
CA PRO A 152 19.13 3.79 -27.76
C PRO A 152 19.62 4.84 -26.75
N GLU A 153 20.86 5.29 -26.87
CA GLU A 153 21.50 6.23 -25.92
C GLU A 153 20.71 7.56 -25.77
N ALA A 154 19.99 7.98 -26.82
CA ALA A 154 19.12 9.16 -26.75
C ALA A 154 17.91 8.92 -25.82
N ASP A 155 17.31 7.74 -25.86
CA ASP A 155 16.17 7.37 -25.02
C ASP A 155 16.61 7.14 -23.58
N GLN A 156 17.77 6.50 -23.37
CA GLN A 156 18.38 6.37 -22.04
C GLN A 156 18.60 7.74 -21.38
N ARG A 157 19.23 8.68 -22.11
CA ARG A 157 19.46 10.05 -21.60
C ARG A 157 18.15 10.78 -21.32
N SER A 158 17.14 10.58 -22.16
CA SER A 158 15.81 11.16 -22.00
C SER A 158 15.11 10.65 -20.73
N LEU A 159 15.15 9.33 -20.47
CA LEU A 159 14.58 8.74 -19.26
C LEU A 159 15.30 9.21 -17.98
N VAL A 160 16.63 9.33 -18.03
CA VAL A 160 17.44 9.85 -16.90
C VAL A 160 17.15 11.32 -16.64
N ALA A 161 17.05 12.14 -17.69
CA ALA A 161 16.75 13.56 -17.55
C ALA A 161 15.37 13.81 -16.94
N ASP A 162 14.41 12.92 -17.19
CA ASP A 162 13.06 12.98 -16.62
C ASP A 162 12.93 12.19 -15.30
N GLU A 163 14.04 11.67 -14.78
CA GLU A 163 14.15 10.88 -13.55
C GLU A 163 13.35 9.57 -13.57
N ILE A 164 12.92 9.09 -14.74
CA ILE A 164 12.21 7.81 -14.88
C ILE A 164 13.19 6.64 -14.72
N ALA A 165 14.46 6.83 -15.06
CA ALA A 165 15.53 5.88 -14.75
C ALA A 165 16.69 6.61 -14.07
N VAL A 166 17.49 5.89 -13.30
CA VAL A 166 18.73 6.43 -12.72
C VAL A 166 19.93 5.63 -13.18
N VAL A 167 21.07 6.29 -13.25
CA VAL A 167 22.34 5.62 -13.55
C VAL A 167 22.83 4.93 -12.29
N ASN A 168 23.08 3.63 -12.40
CA ASN A 168 23.70 2.83 -11.37
C ASN A 168 25.06 2.32 -11.89
N GLU A 169 26.13 2.79 -11.28
CA GLU A 169 27.51 2.43 -11.64
C GLU A 169 28.16 1.69 -10.47
N TYR A 170 28.66 0.48 -10.73
CA TYR A 170 29.31 -0.34 -9.72
C TYR A 170 30.41 -1.21 -10.33
N ASP A 171 31.35 -1.67 -9.50
CA ASP A 171 32.37 -2.65 -9.88
C ASP A 171 32.14 -3.94 -9.08
N ALA A 172 31.65 -4.99 -9.75
CA ALA A 172 31.42 -6.30 -9.17
C ALA A 172 32.67 -7.22 -9.22
N GLY A 173 33.87 -6.63 -9.32
CA GLY A 173 35.14 -7.34 -9.47
C GLY A 173 35.51 -7.66 -10.93
N LYS A 174 34.80 -7.06 -11.90
CA LYS A 174 35.04 -7.22 -13.35
C LYS A 174 35.34 -5.88 -14.03
N GLY A 175 35.48 -4.80 -13.27
CA GLY A 175 35.59 -3.44 -13.75
C GLY A 175 34.27 -2.67 -13.57
N TRP A 176 34.33 -1.36 -13.80
CA TRP A 176 33.16 -0.49 -13.71
C TRP A 176 32.13 -0.84 -14.78
N GLU A 177 30.93 -1.19 -14.33
CA GLU A 177 29.74 -1.43 -15.14
C GLU A 177 28.76 -0.28 -14.93
N ARG A 178 28.07 0.13 -16.00
CA ARG A 178 27.04 1.18 -15.99
C ARG A 178 25.72 0.57 -16.43
N HIS A 179 24.74 0.63 -15.54
CA HIS A 179 23.37 0.18 -15.78
C HIS A 179 22.37 1.29 -15.54
N LEU A 180 21.17 1.16 -16.09
CA LEU A 180 20.01 1.93 -15.69
C LEU A 180 19.16 1.15 -14.68
N ALA A 181 18.79 1.80 -13.59
CA ALA A 181 17.82 1.28 -12.63
C ALA A 181 16.45 1.96 -12.85
N PRO A 182 15.34 1.21 -12.75
CA PRO A 182 14.00 1.77 -12.86
C PRO A 182 13.72 2.70 -11.66
N ASN A 183 13.10 3.85 -11.92
CA ASN A 183 12.81 4.85 -10.91
C ASN A 183 11.36 5.37 -11.03
N TRP A 184 10.42 4.45 -11.18
CA TRP A 184 8.98 4.74 -11.21
C TRP A 184 8.24 3.79 -10.26
N SER A 185 7.06 4.23 -9.83
CA SER A 185 6.12 3.43 -9.05
C SER A 185 5.09 2.74 -9.95
N LEU A 186 4.48 1.68 -9.44
CA LEU A 186 3.43 0.92 -10.13
C LEU A 186 2.13 0.97 -9.34
N ARG A 187 1.03 1.34 -10.00
CA ARG A 187 -0.33 1.15 -9.49
C ARG A 187 -1.00 0.00 -10.23
N LEU A 188 -1.59 -0.91 -9.46
CA LEU A 188 -2.34 -2.07 -9.94
C LEU A 188 -3.81 -1.91 -9.56
N ALA A 189 -4.71 -2.33 -10.44
CA ALA A 189 -6.12 -2.48 -10.10
C ALA A 189 -6.70 -3.73 -10.76
N TYR A 190 -7.23 -4.64 -9.94
CA TYR A 190 -8.01 -5.77 -10.43
C TYR A 190 -9.42 -5.30 -10.70
N HIS A 191 -10.00 -5.74 -11.81
CA HIS A 191 -11.35 -5.34 -12.17
C HIS A 191 -12.10 -6.43 -12.92
N TRP A 192 -13.42 -6.43 -12.77
CA TRP A 192 -14.34 -7.32 -13.47
C TRP A 192 -15.71 -6.67 -13.60
N ASN A 193 -16.54 -7.18 -14.51
CA ASN A 193 -17.93 -6.74 -14.60
C ASN A 193 -18.79 -7.57 -13.65
N GLN A 194 -19.54 -6.87 -12.79
CA GLN A 194 -20.45 -7.47 -11.82
C GLN A 194 -21.88 -7.03 -12.09
N THR A 195 -22.80 -7.98 -12.07
CA THR A 195 -24.24 -7.71 -12.09
C THR A 195 -24.82 -7.84 -10.69
N PHE A 196 -25.50 -6.80 -10.22
CA PHE A 196 -26.18 -6.76 -8.93
C PHE A 196 -27.69 -6.85 -9.15
N PRO A 197 -28.35 -7.96 -8.74
CA PRO A 197 -29.79 -8.09 -8.85
C PRO A 197 -30.55 -7.13 -7.91
N PRO A 198 -31.74 -6.65 -8.29
CA PRO A 198 -32.56 -5.73 -7.48
C PRO A 198 -32.82 -6.26 -6.07
N GLY A 199 -32.51 -5.44 -5.06
CA GLY A 199 -32.82 -5.68 -3.65
C GLY A 199 -32.15 -6.90 -3.00
N ARG A 200 -31.30 -7.62 -3.73
CA ARG A 200 -30.64 -8.84 -3.27
C ARG A 200 -29.19 -8.56 -2.86
N PRO A 201 -28.76 -9.03 -1.67
CA PRO A 201 -27.35 -9.00 -1.29
C PRO A 201 -26.48 -9.82 -2.24
N VAL A 202 -25.33 -9.25 -2.60
CA VAL A 202 -24.22 -9.90 -3.29
C VAL A 202 -23.01 -9.84 -2.36
N SER A 203 -22.45 -11.00 -2.04
CA SER A 203 -21.22 -11.08 -1.24
C SER A 203 -20.01 -11.02 -2.17
N VAL A 204 -19.06 -10.14 -1.85
CA VAL A 204 -17.77 -10.05 -2.55
C VAL A 204 -16.68 -10.25 -1.50
N THR A 205 -15.74 -11.15 -1.76
CA THR A 205 -14.64 -11.41 -0.83
C THR A 205 -13.32 -11.32 -1.56
N HIS A 206 -12.36 -10.58 -0.98
CA HIS A 206 -10.98 -10.52 -1.44
C HIS A 206 -10.03 -11.10 -0.41
N SER A 207 -8.91 -11.64 -0.90
CA SER A 207 -7.82 -12.18 -0.10
C SER A 207 -6.50 -11.94 -0.81
N TYR A 208 -5.55 -11.29 -0.15
CA TYR A 208 -4.23 -10.99 -0.72
C TYR A 208 -3.18 -10.82 0.37
N LYS A 209 -1.92 -11.10 0.04
CA LYS A 209 -0.81 -10.92 0.97
C LYS A 209 -0.39 -9.45 0.95
N PRO A 210 -0.26 -8.76 2.09
CA PRO A 210 0.25 -7.39 2.09
C PRO A 210 1.72 -7.36 1.66
N SER A 211 2.14 -6.31 0.94
CA SER A 211 3.56 -5.95 0.94
C SER A 211 3.84 -5.31 2.30
N VAL A 212 4.75 -5.88 3.05
CA VAL A 212 5.04 -5.40 4.40
C VAL A 212 6.37 -4.67 4.35
N GLY A 213 6.31 -3.34 4.36
CA GLY A 213 7.51 -2.53 4.56
C GLY A 213 8.18 -2.97 5.87
N SER A 214 9.39 -3.53 5.77
CA SER A 214 10.13 -4.09 6.89
C SER A 214 11.36 -3.25 7.16
N PHE A 215 11.42 -2.62 8.33
CA PHE A 215 12.62 -1.97 8.81
C PHE A 215 13.32 -2.88 9.82
N VAL A 216 14.65 -2.93 9.74
CA VAL A 216 15.51 -3.77 10.60
C VAL A 216 15.43 -3.32 12.07
N SER A 217 15.09 -2.06 12.31
CA SER A 217 14.86 -1.47 13.62
C SER A 217 13.57 -0.64 13.65
N THR A 218 13.05 -0.42 14.86
CA THR A 218 11.83 0.36 15.05
C THR A 218 12.09 1.87 15.06
N GLU A 219 11.25 2.61 14.36
CA GLU A 219 11.18 4.08 14.38
C GLU A 219 10.55 4.60 15.69
N VAL A 220 9.88 3.72 16.46
CA VAL A 220 9.20 4.10 17.71
C VAL A 220 10.22 4.51 18.79
N GLY A 221 10.30 5.82 19.02
CA GLY A 221 11.21 6.38 20.02
C GLY A 221 12.68 6.34 19.61
N ALA A 222 12.94 6.25 18.29
CA ALA A 222 14.27 6.30 17.71
C ALA A 222 14.97 7.62 18.06
N GLY A 223 16.24 7.53 18.51
CA GLY A 223 17.01 8.69 18.98
C GLY A 223 17.54 9.61 17.87
N TYR A 224 17.52 9.16 16.61
CA TYR A 224 17.96 9.94 15.46
C TYR A 224 16.86 10.80 14.85
N GLN A 225 15.58 10.52 15.16
CA GLN A 225 14.46 11.32 14.68
C GLN A 225 14.48 12.70 15.34
N SER A 226 14.24 13.74 14.54
CA SER A 226 13.89 15.05 15.06
C SER A 226 12.56 14.98 15.84
N PRO A 227 12.31 15.92 16.76
CA PRO A 227 11.03 15.97 17.47
C PRO A 227 9.82 16.09 16.55
N GLU A 228 9.98 16.65 15.35
CA GLU A 228 8.91 16.78 14.37
C GLU A 228 8.60 15.45 13.67
N GLU A 229 9.63 14.77 13.16
CA GLU A 229 9.48 13.44 12.55
C GLU A 229 8.84 12.46 13.52
N ALA A 230 9.30 12.44 14.78
CA ALA A 230 8.71 11.59 15.80
C ALA A 230 7.23 11.91 16.05
N ARG A 231 6.82 13.19 16.04
CA ARG A 231 5.40 13.56 16.18
C ARG A 231 4.58 13.14 14.98
N GLN A 232 5.08 13.35 13.77
CA GLN A 232 4.39 12.96 12.53
C GLN A 232 4.21 11.45 12.45
N PHE A 233 5.26 10.67 12.75
CA PHE A 233 5.20 9.21 12.81
C PHE A 233 4.16 8.73 13.82
N ARG A 234 4.20 9.27 15.05
CA ARG A 234 3.23 8.92 16.09
C ARG A 234 1.80 9.30 15.70
N ALA A 235 1.59 10.42 15.03
CA ALA A 235 0.28 10.84 14.57
C ALA A 235 -0.26 9.91 13.47
N ARG A 236 0.57 9.51 12.50
CA ARG A 236 0.17 8.62 11.40
C ARG A 236 -0.34 7.26 11.87
N TYR A 237 0.33 6.66 12.86
CA TYR A 237 0.00 5.32 13.36
C TYR A 237 -0.71 5.31 14.72
N CYS A 238 -1.08 6.49 15.23
CA CYS A 238 -1.64 6.68 16.57
C CYS A 238 -0.83 6.03 17.69
N VAL A 239 0.51 6.17 17.66
CA VAL A 239 1.41 5.55 18.65
C VAL A 239 1.30 6.25 20.01
N GLU A 240 0.72 5.54 20.95
CA GLU A 240 0.52 5.97 22.34
C GLU A 240 1.79 5.85 23.19
N ASP A 241 1.82 6.59 24.32
CA ASP A 241 2.99 6.65 25.21
C ASP A 241 3.32 5.29 25.86
N ASP A 242 2.33 4.42 26.03
CA ASP A 242 2.51 3.09 26.61
C ASP A 242 3.24 2.15 25.64
N ILE A 243 2.98 2.26 24.33
CA ILE A 243 3.72 1.57 23.26
C ILE A 243 5.16 2.06 23.26
N VAL A 244 5.39 3.38 23.29
CA VAL A 244 6.74 3.96 23.39
C VAL A 244 7.47 3.44 24.63
N ALA A 245 6.80 3.39 25.78
CA ALA A 245 7.38 2.88 27.01
C ALA A 245 7.67 1.37 26.93
N ALA A 246 6.82 0.58 26.27
CA ALA A 246 7.02 -0.84 26.06
C ALA A 246 8.26 -1.12 25.19
N VAL A 247 8.42 -0.38 24.08
CA VAL A 247 9.60 -0.47 23.20
C VAL A 247 10.88 -0.12 23.97
N LYS A 248 10.89 1.01 24.69
CA LYS A 248 12.05 1.42 25.51
C LYS A 248 12.43 0.39 26.57
N ARG A 249 11.44 -0.19 27.27
CA ARG A 249 11.69 -1.25 28.26
C ARG A 249 12.24 -2.52 27.64
N ALA A 250 11.79 -2.89 26.44
CA ALA A 250 12.31 -4.05 25.73
C ALA A 250 13.76 -3.83 25.29
N GLY A 251 14.08 -2.67 24.69
CA GLY A 251 15.44 -2.31 24.31
C GLY A 251 16.41 -2.29 25.50
N ALA A 252 15.98 -1.75 26.64
CA ALA A 252 16.79 -1.76 27.86
C ALA A 252 17.07 -3.17 28.41
N LYS A 253 16.18 -4.14 28.18
CA LYS A 253 16.36 -5.55 28.59
C LYS A 253 17.22 -6.35 27.61
N ALA A 254 17.11 -6.07 26.32
CA ALA A 254 17.81 -6.76 25.25
C ALA A 254 19.32 -6.46 25.22
N GLY A 255 19.74 -5.28 25.70
CA GLY A 255 21.14 -4.84 25.57
C GLY A 255 21.52 -4.59 24.10
N VAL A 256 22.82 -4.56 23.79
CA VAL A 256 23.31 -4.32 22.42
C VAL A 256 23.04 -5.54 21.50
N GLU A 257 22.91 -6.74 22.07
CA GLU A 257 22.84 -8.00 21.31
C GLU A 257 21.41 -8.56 21.13
N GLY A 258 20.45 -8.22 22.01
CA GLY A 258 19.11 -8.86 22.03
C GLY A 258 18.10 -8.36 20.99
N GLY A 259 18.54 -7.54 20.02
CA GLY A 259 17.70 -7.00 18.95
C GLY A 259 16.66 -5.96 19.42
N SER A 260 16.13 -5.19 18.47
CA SER A 260 14.99 -4.30 18.68
C SER A 260 13.71 -4.90 18.11
N TYR A 261 12.55 -4.32 18.47
CA TYR A 261 11.35 -4.51 17.65
C TYR A 261 11.65 -4.14 16.19
N GLN A 262 11.00 -4.85 15.28
CA GLN A 262 11.00 -4.53 13.86
C GLN A 262 9.64 -3.98 13.46
N ASP A 263 9.64 -2.94 12.64
CA ASP A 263 8.40 -2.35 12.15
C ASP A 263 7.86 -3.16 10.97
N ARG A 264 6.55 -3.36 10.97
CA ARG A 264 5.77 -3.90 9.86
C ARG A 264 4.60 -2.95 9.63
N TYR A 265 4.58 -2.35 8.44
CA TYR A 265 3.58 -1.38 8.05
C TYR A 265 2.54 -2.02 7.15
N VAL A 266 1.26 -1.74 7.41
CA VAL A 266 0.16 -2.07 6.52
C VAL A 266 -0.68 -0.83 6.29
N ASP A 267 -0.71 -0.36 5.06
CA ASP A 267 -1.55 0.73 4.60
C ASP A 267 -2.77 0.17 3.86
N TYR A 268 -3.96 0.63 4.22
CA TYR A 268 -5.23 0.23 3.61
C TYR A 268 -6.11 1.45 3.41
N VAL A 269 -6.75 1.57 2.25
CA VAL A 269 -7.58 2.74 1.98
C VAL A 269 -8.98 2.49 2.43
N LEU A 270 -9.55 3.45 3.14
CA LEU A 270 -10.94 3.37 3.55
C LEU A 270 -11.76 4.41 2.81
N THR A 271 -11.15 5.51 2.43
CA THR A 271 -11.85 6.68 1.88
C THR A 271 -12.65 6.39 0.60
N THR A 272 -12.25 5.42 -0.22
CA THR A 272 -13.01 5.01 -1.42
C THR A 272 -14.32 4.30 -1.10
N GLY A 273 -14.50 3.79 0.14
CA GLY A 273 -15.79 3.33 0.65
C GLY A 273 -16.88 4.40 0.65
N ALA A 274 -16.52 5.69 0.55
CA ALA A 274 -17.46 6.80 0.39
C ALA A 274 -17.97 6.99 -1.07
N ASN A 275 -17.56 6.16 -2.02
CA ASN A 275 -18.03 6.22 -3.41
C ASN A 275 -19.36 5.47 -3.66
N TRP A 276 -19.82 4.71 -2.67
CA TRP A 276 -21.08 3.97 -2.75
C TRP A 276 -22.28 4.84 -2.35
N ALA A 277 -23.49 4.37 -2.65
CA ALA A 277 -24.71 5.18 -2.59
C ALA A 277 -25.03 5.76 -1.20
N ARG A 278 -24.53 5.13 -0.14
CA ARG A 278 -24.74 5.50 1.26
C ARG A 278 -23.49 5.21 2.10
N PRO A 279 -23.38 5.77 3.33
CA PRO A 279 -22.39 5.33 4.30
C PRO A 279 -22.39 3.80 4.46
N ILE A 280 -21.23 3.23 4.79
CA ILE A 280 -21.07 1.79 4.99
C ILE A 280 -21.96 1.39 6.16
N GLY A 281 -22.97 0.56 5.91
CA GLY A 281 -23.99 0.25 6.92
C GLY A 281 -23.38 -0.31 8.22
N THR A 282 -22.50 -1.30 8.09
CA THR A 282 -21.67 -1.81 9.18
C THR A 282 -20.24 -2.02 8.71
N PHE A 283 -19.30 -1.31 9.31
CA PHE A 283 -17.87 -1.55 9.11
C PHE A 283 -17.32 -2.29 10.33
N ARG A 284 -16.62 -3.40 10.10
CA ARG A 284 -15.91 -4.17 11.12
C ARG A 284 -14.46 -4.33 10.69
N LEU A 285 -13.54 -3.88 11.54
CA LEU A 285 -12.11 -4.08 11.35
C LEU A 285 -11.58 -5.02 12.43
N ILE A 286 -10.83 -6.03 12.01
CA ILE A 286 -10.03 -6.90 12.88
C ILE A 286 -8.56 -6.71 12.51
N VAL A 287 -7.73 -6.35 13.48
CA VAL A 287 -6.28 -6.33 13.33
C VAL A 287 -5.67 -7.46 14.17
N ASP A 288 -4.97 -8.37 13.51
CA ASP A 288 -4.22 -9.46 14.14
C ASP A 288 -2.72 -9.15 14.13
N LYS A 289 -2.14 -9.01 15.32
CA LYS A 289 -0.70 -8.75 15.49
C LYS A 289 0.17 -10.00 15.46
N ASP A 290 -0.38 -11.15 15.05
CA ASP A 290 0.26 -12.45 14.85
C ASP A 290 0.74 -13.15 16.13
N ALA A 291 1.61 -12.53 16.93
CA ALA A 291 2.13 -13.11 18.17
C ALA A 291 1.74 -12.28 19.41
N PRO A 292 1.46 -12.91 20.58
CA PRO A 292 1.14 -12.18 21.82
C PRO A 292 2.23 -11.21 22.28
N LYS A 293 3.49 -11.44 21.87
CA LYS A 293 4.66 -10.60 22.18
C LYS A 293 4.75 -9.34 21.33
N ASN A 294 4.18 -9.36 20.12
CA ASN A 294 4.19 -8.20 19.22
C ASN A 294 3.36 -7.05 19.82
N LEU A 295 3.59 -5.83 19.36
CA LEU A 295 2.72 -4.69 19.67
C LEU A 295 2.00 -4.26 18.39
N VAL A 296 0.90 -3.53 18.53
CA VAL A 296 0.14 -3.01 17.39
C VAL A 296 -0.39 -1.63 17.71
N SER A 297 -0.38 -0.75 16.72
CA SER A 297 -0.86 0.63 16.80
C SER A 297 -1.58 0.98 15.50
N PHE A 298 -2.76 1.58 15.61
CA PHE A 298 -3.53 2.10 14.47
C PHE A 298 -4.57 3.10 14.95
N CYS A 299 -4.94 4.04 14.09
CA CYS A 299 -5.90 5.07 14.41
C CYS A 299 -7.35 4.53 14.34
N ALA A 300 -7.95 4.28 15.50
CA ALA A 300 -9.36 3.91 15.61
C ALA A 300 -9.91 4.23 17.00
N SER A 301 -11.22 4.46 17.09
CA SER A 301 -11.93 4.69 18.35
C SER A 301 -12.70 3.43 18.77
N GLY A 302 -12.77 3.17 20.08
CA GLY A 302 -13.53 2.03 20.60
C GLY A 302 -12.88 0.66 20.36
N VAL A 303 -11.56 0.61 20.19
CA VAL A 303 -10.79 -0.63 20.00
C VAL A 303 -11.01 -1.58 21.18
N LYS A 304 -11.38 -2.82 20.87
CA LYS A 304 -11.55 -3.91 21.84
C LYS A 304 -10.57 -5.02 21.54
N LYS A 305 -9.84 -5.49 22.54
CA LYS A 305 -9.07 -6.73 22.43
C LYS A 305 -10.03 -7.93 22.51
N ILE A 306 -10.15 -8.70 21.44
CA ILE A 306 -11.08 -9.84 21.32
C ILE A 306 -10.37 -11.20 21.41
N ALA A 307 -9.04 -11.23 21.24
CA ALA A 307 -8.21 -12.41 21.44
C ALA A 307 -6.79 -12.00 21.89
N PRO A 308 -5.88 -12.92 22.24
CA PRO A 308 -4.50 -12.57 22.63
C PRO A 308 -3.76 -11.69 21.62
N THR A 309 -4.08 -11.84 20.33
CA THR A 309 -3.44 -11.14 19.20
C THR A 309 -4.41 -10.28 18.39
N LYS A 310 -5.72 -10.36 18.63
CA LYS A 310 -6.74 -9.72 17.79
C LYS A 310 -7.42 -8.54 18.49
N PHE A 311 -7.55 -7.45 17.74
CA PHE A 311 -8.18 -6.21 18.13
C PHE A 311 -9.29 -5.88 17.14
N GLU A 312 -10.44 -5.41 17.64
CA GLU A 312 -11.63 -5.17 16.83
C GLU A 312 -12.15 -3.75 17.03
N VAL A 313 -12.63 -3.15 15.95
CA VAL A 313 -13.57 -2.02 15.98
C VAL A 313 -14.78 -2.31 15.12
N VAL A 314 -15.93 -1.77 15.53
CA VAL A 314 -17.18 -1.85 14.79
C VAL A 314 -17.81 -0.48 14.75
N TYR A 315 -18.09 0.01 13.54
CA TYR A 315 -18.80 1.25 13.27
C TYR A 315 -20.11 0.98 12.52
N LYS A 316 -21.09 1.85 12.72
CA LYS A 316 -22.39 1.84 12.02
C LYS A 316 -22.53 3.13 11.24
N ASP A 317 -23.15 3.04 10.06
CA ASP A 317 -23.33 4.18 9.14
C ASP A 317 -22.01 4.92 8.91
N PHE A 318 -20.95 4.14 8.68
CA PHE A 318 -19.57 4.61 8.69
C PHE A 318 -19.24 5.35 7.40
N VAL A 319 -18.79 6.60 7.54
CA VAL A 319 -18.20 7.37 6.44
C VAL A 319 -16.70 7.46 6.71
N PRO A 320 -15.87 6.69 5.99
CA PRO A 320 -14.43 6.76 6.15
C PRO A 320 -13.92 8.12 5.70
N LYS A 321 -13.16 8.80 6.57
CA LYS A 321 -12.61 10.14 6.32
C LYS A 321 -11.11 10.14 6.05
N GLU A 322 -10.45 9.09 6.49
CA GLU A 322 -9.01 8.90 6.44
C GLU A 322 -8.75 7.43 6.12
N ASP A 323 -7.59 7.17 5.53
CA ASP A 323 -7.12 5.82 5.28
C ASP A 323 -6.56 5.20 6.55
N LEU A 324 -6.50 3.87 6.57
CA LEU A 324 -6.04 3.10 7.71
C LEU A 324 -4.54 2.82 7.59
N HIS A 325 -3.81 3.21 8.62
CA HIS A 325 -2.40 2.94 8.79
C HIS A 325 -2.20 2.05 10.01
N VAL A 326 -1.67 0.84 9.81
CA VAL A 326 -1.40 -0.13 10.87
C VAL A 326 0.10 -0.34 11.02
N LEU A 327 0.59 -0.13 12.24
CA LEU A 327 1.94 -0.46 12.65
C LEU A 327 1.91 -1.69 13.54
N ILE A 328 2.55 -2.78 13.11
CA ILE A 328 2.82 -3.95 13.93
C ILE A 328 4.30 -3.94 14.29
N LEU A 329 4.61 -3.98 15.58
CA LEU A 329 5.97 -4.10 16.09
C LEU A 329 6.24 -5.56 16.37
N VAL A 330 7.01 -6.21 15.50
CA VAL A 330 7.41 -7.61 15.65
C VAL A 330 8.47 -7.70 16.73
N ALA A 331 8.19 -8.46 17.78
CA ALA A 331 9.13 -8.63 18.89
C ALA A 331 10.40 -9.33 18.40
N PRO A 332 11.59 -8.96 18.92
CA PRO A 332 12.81 -9.69 18.61
C PRO A 332 12.64 -11.17 18.97
N THR A 333 13.09 -12.05 18.08
CA THR A 333 13.16 -13.49 18.36
C THR A 333 14.25 -13.69 19.41
N GLY A 334 13.87 -13.81 20.67
CA GLY A 334 14.80 -14.30 21.69
C GLY A 334 15.16 -15.74 21.37
N GLU A 335 16.44 -16.02 21.15
CA GLU A 335 17.02 -17.31 21.55
C GLU A 335 16.96 -17.45 23.07
#